data_AF-A0A3E2YS25-F1
#
_entry.id   AF-A0A3E2YS25-F1
#
_cell.length_a   1.000
_cell.length_b   1.000
_cell.length_c   1.000
_cell.angle_alpha   90.00
_cell.angle_beta   90.00
_cell.angle_gamma   90.00
#
_symmetry.space_group_name_H-M   'P 1'
#
loop_
_entity.id
_entity.type
_entity.pdbx_description
1 polymer ?
#
loop_
_entity_poly.entity_id
_entity_poly.type
_entity_poly.pdbx_seq_one_letter_code
_entity_poly.pdbx_strand_id
1 'polypeptide(L)'
;MRTGTLVSDPTVTAVSLDGVPATVEIQDCVDATGYRLVYTKTKKVVPGSGGGRHLATATATRYPDGRWLISSGAAFEDQPC
;
A
#
# COMPACT_ATOMS: atom_id res chain seq x y z
N MET A 1 -7.34 14.53 10.08
CA MET A 1 -5.89 14.20 9.94
C MET A 1 -5.71 12.75 10.34
N ARG A 2 -4.85 11.95 9.69
CA ARG A 2 -4.49 10.63 10.23
C ARG A 2 -3.33 10.75 11.23
N THR A 3 -3.22 9.79 12.14
CA THR A 3 -2.22 9.69 13.22
C THR A 3 -1.92 8.23 13.51
N GLY A 4 -0.73 7.95 14.07
CA GLY A 4 -0.23 6.59 14.22
C GLY A 4 0.48 6.11 12.96
N THR A 5 0.70 4.81 12.86
CA THR A 5 1.57 4.19 11.84
C THR A 5 0.75 3.27 10.94
N LEU A 6 0.95 3.38 9.63
CA LEU A 6 0.60 2.32 8.67
C LEU A 6 1.73 1.30 8.68
N VAL A 7 1.42 0.01 8.80
CA VAL A 7 2.41 -1.06 8.72
C VAL A 7 2.24 -1.79 7.38
N SER A 8 3.35 -2.13 6.76
CA SER A 8 3.46 -2.87 5.50
C SER A 8 4.49 -4.00 5.66
N ASP A 9 4.30 -5.08 4.92
CA ASP A 9 5.19 -6.25 4.83
C ASP A 9 5.26 -6.71 3.36
N PRO A 10 5.93 -5.94 2.48
CA PRO A 10 5.85 -6.12 1.03
C PRO A 10 6.82 -7.17 0.50
N THR A 11 6.30 -8.09 -0.32
CA THR A 11 7.06 -9.15 -1.02
C THR A 11 6.88 -9.03 -2.53
N VAL A 12 7.97 -9.20 -3.29
CA VAL A 12 7.92 -9.29 -4.76
C VAL A 12 7.40 -10.67 -5.16
N THR A 13 6.32 -10.72 -5.95
CA THR A 13 5.65 -11.96 -6.38
C THR A 13 6.01 -12.39 -7.79
N ALA A 14 6.25 -11.44 -8.70
CA ALA A 14 6.66 -11.71 -10.09
C ALA A 14 7.64 -10.64 -10.61
N VAL A 15 8.43 -11.02 -11.63
CA VAL A 15 9.51 -10.19 -12.20
C VAL A 15 9.59 -10.43 -13.71
N SER A 16 9.59 -9.37 -14.51
CA SER A 16 9.98 -9.38 -15.93
C SER A 16 11.02 -8.27 -16.18
N LEU A 17 12.25 -8.69 -16.48
CA LEU A 17 13.37 -7.78 -16.81
C LEU A 17 13.63 -7.68 -18.32
N ASP A 18 13.01 -8.58 -19.08
CA ASP A 18 12.97 -8.70 -20.53
C ASP A 18 11.83 -7.88 -21.17
N GLY A 19 10.79 -7.55 -20.40
CA GLY A 19 9.74 -6.63 -20.80
C GLY A 19 10.25 -5.22 -21.12
N VAL A 20 9.54 -4.52 -22.02
CA VAL A 20 9.85 -3.14 -22.41
C VAL A 20 8.60 -2.26 -22.16
N PRO A 21 8.53 -1.53 -21.03
CA PRO A 21 9.49 -1.47 -19.92
C PRO A 21 9.48 -2.71 -19.03
N ALA A 22 10.56 -2.89 -18.24
CA ALA A 22 10.65 -3.94 -17.24
C ALA A 22 9.70 -3.68 -16.06
N THR A 23 9.14 -4.75 -15.48
CA THR A 23 8.14 -4.70 -14.42
C THR A 23 8.46 -5.67 -13.27
N VAL A 24 7.99 -5.35 -12.08
CA VAL A 24 7.85 -6.29 -10.96
C VAL A 24 6.48 -6.15 -10.33
N GLU A 25 5.89 -7.28 -9.94
CA GLU A 25 4.67 -7.33 -9.15
C GLU A 25 5.03 -7.47 -7.67
N ILE A 26 4.33 -6.71 -6.83
CA ILE A 26 4.53 -6.62 -5.39
C ILE A 26 3.19 -6.91 -4.73
N GLN A 27 3.20 -7.78 -3.73
CA GLN A 27 2.09 -7.99 -2.81
C GLN A 27 2.47 -7.46 -1.44
N ASP A 28 1.60 -6.68 -0.82
CA ASP A 28 1.80 -6.10 0.50
C ASP A 28 0.65 -6.49 1.43
N CYS A 29 0.97 -6.65 2.72
CA CYS A 29 0.00 -6.85 3.78
C CYS A 29 -0.09 -5.57 4.61
N VAL A 30 -1.09 -4.75 4.29
CA VAL A 30 -1.25 -3.41 4.87
C VAL A 30 -2.09 -3.48 6.13
N ASP A 31 -1.49 -3.17 7.30
CA ASP A 31 -2.23 -2.96 8.55
C ASP A 31 -2.43 -1.47 8.83
N ALA A 32 -3.70 -1.05 8.75
CA ALA A 32 -4.17 0.30 9.05
C ALA A 32 -4.84 0.43 10.44
N THR A 33 -4.83 -0.62 11.27
CA THR A 33 -5.48 -0.65 12.61
C THR A 33 -4.91 0.39 13.57
N GLY A 34 -3.61 0.70 13.43
CA GLY A 34 -2.92 1.79 14.12
C GLY A 34 -3.08 3.18 13.46
N TYR A 35 -3.41 3.25 12.17
CA TYR A 35 -3.34 4.46 11.35
C TYR A 35 -4.66 5.24 11.29
N ARG A 36 -5.09 5.76 12.44
CA ARG A 36 -6.46 6.24 12.66
C ARG A 36 -6.68 7.68 12.18
N LEU A 37 -7.83 7.93 11.56
CA LEU A 37 -8.31 9.28 11.26
C LEU A 37 -8.86 9.93 12.55
N VAL A 38 -8.38 11.13 12.86
CA VAL A 38 -8.79 11.92 14.03
C VAL A 38 -9.23 13.34 13.67
N TYR A 39 -10.15 13.88 14.47
CA TYR A 39 -10.54 15.28 14.42
C TYR A 39 -9.36 16.20 14.78
N THR A 40 -9.12 17.23 13.97
CA THR A 40 -7.94 18.09 14.12
C THR A 40 -7.88 18.84 15.45
N LYS A 41 -9.04 19.32 15.95
CA LYS A 41 -9.16 20.05 17.23
C LYS A 41 -9.04 19.15 18.46
N THR A 42 -9.81 18.06 18.52
CA THR A 42 -9.98 17.25 19.75
C THR A 42 -9.10 16.00 19.81
N LYS A 43 -8.41 15.65 18.71
CA LYS A 43 -7.63 14.41 18.51
C LYS A 43 -8.40 13.10 18.76
N LYS A 44 -9.71 13.15 18.99
CA LYS A 44 -10.58 11.96 19.06
C LYS A 44 -10.66 11.29 17.69
N VAL A 45 -10.67 9.96 17.69
CA VAL A 45 -10.90 9.12 16.49
C VAL A 45 -12.27 9.44 15.91
N VAL A 46 -12.38 9.48 14.58
CA VAL A 46 -13.67 9.63 13.89
C VAL A 46 -14.41 8.28 13.93
N PRO A 47 -15.68 8.21 14.37
CA PRO A 47 -16.44 6.96 14.36
C PRO A 47 -16.49 6.33 12.96
N GLY A 48 -16.33 5.01 12.87
CA GLY A 48 -16.35 4.27 11.60
C GLY A 48 -15.11 4.43 10.72
N SER A 49 -14.09 5.21 11.11
CA SER A 49 -12.90 5.48 10.28
C SER A 49 -11.66 4.62 10.63
N GLY A 50 -11.86 3.45 11.21
CA GLY A 50 -10.77 2.48 11.44
C GLY A 50 -10.45 1.75 10.15
N GLY A 51 -9.17 1.63 9.78
CA GLY A 51 -8.75 0.69 8.75
C GLY A 51 -8.46 -0.68 9.38
N GLY A 52 -8.58 -1.75 8.60
CA GLY A 52 -8.19 -3.10 8.98
C GLY A 52 -6.82 -3.52 8.42
N ARG A 53 -6.47 -4.79 8.66
CA ARG A 53 -5.36 -5.50 8.00
C ARG A 53 -5.88 -6.17 6.72
N HIS A 54 -5.30 -5.84 5.57
CA HIS A 54 -5.83 -6.23 4.27
C HIS A 54 -4.76 -6.38 3.19
N LEU A 55 -5.09 -7.11 2.14
CA LEU A 55 -4.25 -7.33 0.97
C LEU A 55 -4.13 -6.05 0.12
N ALA A 56 -2.92 -5.73 -0.32
CA ALA A 56 -2.66 -4.77 -1.39
C ALA A 56 -1.72 -5.36 -2.44
N THR A 57 -1.83 -4.89 -3.69
CA THR A 57 -0.89 -5.22 -4.76
C THR A 57 -0.42 -3.96 -5.47
N ALA A 58 0.79 -4.01 -6.04
CA ALA A 58 1.36 -2.94 -6.84
C ALA A 58 2.21 -3.50 -7.98
N THR A 59 2.28 -2.76 -9.07
CA THR A 59 3.28 -2.97 -10.13
C THR A 59 4.29 -1.83 -10.05
N ALA A 60 5.56 -2.16 -9.92
CA ALA A 60 6.63 -1.19 -10.17
C ALA A 60 7.13 -1.37 -11.61
N THR A 61 7.32 -0.25 -12.31
CA THR A 61 7.85 -0.18 -13.67
C THR A 61 9.19 0.52 -13.67
N ARG A 62 10.14 0.03 -14.47
CA ARG A 62 11.45 0.67 -14.67
C ARG A 62 11.40 1.67 -15.81
N TYR A 63 11.67 2.94 -15.50
CA TYR A 63 11.64 4.04 -16.45
C TYR A 63 13.00 4.25 -17.16
N PRO A 64 13.07 5.01 -18.27
CA PRO A 64 14.30 5.21 -19.04
C PRO A 64 15.46 5.88 -18.29
N ASP A 65 15.17 6.59 -17.19
CA ASP A 65 16.18 7.12 -16.27
C ASP A 65 16.77 6.06 -15.31
N GLY A 66 16.36 4.80 -15.49
CA GLY A 66 16.79 3.64 -14.73
C GLY A 66 16.05 3.42 -13.41
N ARG A 67 15.20 4.35 -12.96
CA ARG A 67 14.47 4.26 -11.69
C ARG A 67 13.28 3.33 -11.80
N TRP A 68 12.99 2.65 -10.70
CA TRP A 68 11.73 1.94 -10.47
C TRP A 68 10.74 2.87 -9.78
N LEU A 69 9.52 2.96 -10.29
CA LEU A 69 8.41 3.71 -9.70
C LEU A 69 7.16 2.84 -9.71
N ILE A 70 6.29 2.99 -8.71
CA ILE A 70 4.97 2.34 -8.72
C ILE A 70 4.13 2.96 -9.84
N SER A 71 3.75 2.14 -10.83
CA SER A 71 2.97 2.54 -12.00
C SER A 71 1.48 2.25 -11.83
N SER A 72 1.14 1.27 -11.01
CA SER A 72 -0.24 0.88 -10.67
C SER A 72 -0.27 0.19 -9.31
N GLY A 73 -1.44 0.20 -8.66
CA GLY A 73 -1.68 -0.57 -7.45
C GLY A 73 -3.14 -0.55 -7.02
N ALA A 74 -3.50 -1.51 -6.18
CA ALA A 74 -4.85 -1.70 -5.65
C ALA A 74 -4.78 -2.14 -4.18
N ALA A 75 -5.77 -1.73 -3.39
CA ALA A 75 -6.00 -2.22 -2.04
C ALA A 75 -7.35 -2.94 -2.01
N PHE A 76 -7.39 -4.11 -1.38
CA PHE A 76 -8.55 -4.98 -1.32
C PHE A 76 -9.00 -5.09 0.13
N GLU A 77 -9.67 -4.06 0.65
CA GLU A 77 -10.01 -3.94 2.08
C GLU A 77 -10.82 -5.13 2.64
N ASP A 78 -11.60 -5.81 1.79
CA ASP A 78 -12.36 -7.03 2.14
C ASP A 78 -11.53 -8.34 2.08
N GLN A 79 -10.29 -8.31 1.59
CA GLN A 79 -9.44 -9.51 1.44
C GLN A 79 -8.35 -9.57 2.53
N PRO A 80 -8.33 -10.64 3.35
CA PRO A 80 -7.40 -10.72 4.47
C PRO A 80 -5.99 -11.11 4.05
N CYS A 81 -5.03 -10.39 4.62
CA CYS A 81 -3.94 -10.99 5.39
C CYS A 81 -4.32 -10.75 6.89
#